data_AF-A0A4Y9NVP4-F1
#
_entry.id   AF-A0A4Y9NVP4-F1
#
_cell.length_a   1.000
_cell.length_b   1.000
_cell.length_c   1.000
_cell.angle_alpha   90.00
_cell.angle_beta   90.00
_cell.angle_gamma   90.00
#
_symmetry.space_group_name_H-M   'P 1'
#
loop_
_entity.id
_entity.type
_entity.pdbx_description
1 polymer ?
#
loop_
_entity_poly.entity_id
_entity_poly.type
_entity_poly.pdbx_seq_one_letter_code
_entity_poly.pdbx_strand_id
1 'polypeptide(L)'
;MSDTSHPLLPAATPLLRDGRGALRVGGVDSTDGLLVAPADAGLRGLLRGLDGRRAQRAVLADAARDGLDPAEVAEVLDGLRAAGLLLDLDAADLLVADAG
;
A
#
# COMPACT_ATOMS: atom_id res chain seq x y z
N MET A 1 -9.33 12.55 4.13
CA MET A 1 -8.01 11.94 3.91
C MET A 1 -7.58 12.30 2.50
N SER A 2 -6.38 12.82 2.34
CA SER A 2 -6.03 13.60 1.15
C SER A 2 -5.65 12.69 -0.03
N ASP A 3 -6.38 12.79 -1.13
CA ASP A 3 -6.02 12.20 -2.43
C ASP A 3 -4.61 12.60 -2.93
N THR A 4 -4.01 13.59 -2.28
CA THR A 4 -2.67 14.13 -2.53
C THR A 4 -1.57 13.46 -1.71
N SER A 5 -1.89 12.58 -0.76
CA SER A 5 -0.89 11.84 0.01
C SER A 5 -0.18 10.82 -0.88
N HIS A 6 1.12 10.61 -0.64
CA HIS A 6 1.93 9.67 -1.41
C HIS A 6 2.18 8.39 -0.61
N PRO A 7 1.40 7.32 -0.84
CA PRO A 7 1.50 6.09 -0.06
C PRO A 7 2.83 5.36 -0.30
N LEU A 8 3.53 5.10 0.80
CA LEU A 8 4.75 4.33 0.87
C LEU A 8 4.52 3.11 1.77
N LEU A 9 4.72 1.92 1.23
CA LEU A 9 4.87 0.69 2.02
C LEU A 9 6.37 0.39 2.15
N PRO A 10 6.94 0.42 3.37
CA PRO A 10 8.36 0.16 3.55
C PRO A 10 8.79 -1.16 2.90
N ALA A 11 9.90 -1.17 2.18
CA ALA A 11 10.37 -2.36 1.45
C ALA A 11 10.63 -3.57 2.39
N ALA A 12 10.99 -3.26 3.64
CA ALA A 12 11.16 -4.25 4.71
C ALA A 12 9.83 -4.89 5.16
N THR A 13 8.67 -4.30 4.85
CA THR A 13 7.37 -4.85 5.23
C THR A 13 7.15 -6.22 4.56
N PRO A 14 6.98 -7.29 5.35
CA PRO A 14 6.70 -8.62 4.83
C PRO A 14 5.38 -8.66 4.05
N LEU A 15 5.40 -9.35 2.91
CA LEU A 15 4.20 -9.64 2.11
C LEU A 15 4.13 -11.15 1.85
N LEU A 16 3.37 -11.85 2.68
CA LEU A 16 3.28 -13.31 2.73
C LEU A 16 1.95 -13.76 2.14
N ARG A 17 2.00 -14.67 1.16
CA ARG A 17 0.78 -15.35 0.70
C ARG A 17 0.44 -16.48 1.66
N ASP A 18 -0.82 -16.57 2.05
CA ASP A 18 -1.31 -17.83 2.59
C ASP A 18 -1.70 -18.76 1.43
N GLY A 19 -1.67 -20.08 1.66
CA GLY A 19 -2.03 -21.06 0.64
C GLY A 19 -3.51 -21.08 0.26
N ARG A 20 -4.33 -20.16 0.80
CA ARG A 20 -5.78 -20.08 0.63
C ARG A 20 -6.22 -18.84 -0.15
N GLY A 21 -5.27 -18.09 -0.70
CA GLY A 21 -5.55 -16.90 -1.51
C GLY A 21 -5.73 -15.63 -0.69
N ALA A 22 -5.21 -15.58 0.54
CA ALA A 22 -5.05 -14.35 1.29
C ALA A 22 -3.60 -13.84 1.23
N LEU A 23 -3.44 -12.54 1.46
CA LEU A 23 -2.17 -11.87 1.57
C LEU A 23 -2.06 -11.25 2.96
N ARG A 24 -1.04 -11.66 3.71
CA ARG A 24 -0.65 -11.04 4.98
C ARG A 24 0.41 -9.99 4.72
N VAL A 25 0.15 -8.78 5.21
CA VAL A 25 1.05 -7.63 5.18
C VAL A 25 1.53 -7.36 6.61
N GLY A 26 2.85 -7.41 6.82
CA GLY A 26 3.42 -7.20 8.15
C GLY A 26 3.08 -8.27 9.19
N GLY A 27 3.20 -7.88 10.45
CA GLY A 27 2.84 -8.67 11.63
C GLY A 27 3.59 -9.98 11.83
N VAL A 28 4.80 -10.12 11.29
CA VAL A 28 5.63 -11.32 11.53
C VAL A 28 6.37 -11.27 12.87
N ASP A 29 6.66 -10.07 13.38
CA ASP A 29 7.49 -9.84 14.57
C ASP A 29 6.72 -9.14 15.70
N SER A 30 5.54 -9.66 16.07
CA SER A 30 4.66 -9.15 17.15
C SER A 30 3.99 -7.78 16.91
N THR A 31 4.20 -7.15 15.76
CA THR A 31 3.44 -5.96 15.33
C THR A 31 2.06 -6.36 14.78
N ASP A 32 1.11 -5.43 14.79
CA ASP A 32 -0.14 -5.63 14.07
C ASP A 32 0.12 -5.79 12.57
N GLY A 33 -0.67 -6.66 11.93
CA GLY A 33 -0.58 -6.96 10.51
C GLY A 33 -1.95 -6.86 9.86
N LEU A 34 -1.98 -6.66 8.54
CA LEU A 34 -3.22 -6.70 7.77
C LEU A 34 -3.32 -8.02 7.02
N LEU A 35 -4.45 -8.71 7.15
CA LEU A 35 -4.79 -9.86 6.31
C LEU A 35 -5.84 -9.44 5.30
N VAL A 36 -5.53 -9.57 4.01
CA VAL A 36 -6.45 -9.26 2.91
C VAL A 36 -6.86 -10.55 2.22
N ALA A 37 -8.16 -10.80 2.10
CA ALA A 37 -8.72 -11.96 1.40
C ALA A 37 -10.04 -11.58 0.71
N PRO A 38 -10.25 -11.94 -0.57
CA PRO A 38 -9.29 -12.58 -1.46
C PRO A 38 -8.15 -11.61 -1.85
N ALA A 39 -6.96 -12.13 -2.09
CA ALA A 39 -5.82 -11.37 -2.58
C ALA A 39 -5.23 -12.05 -3.82
N ASP A 40 -5.34 -11.37 -4.94
CA ASP A 40 -4.80 -11.83 -6.20
C ASP A 40 -3.33 -11.41 -6.40
N ALA A 41 -2.76 -11.77 -7.55
CA ALA A 41 -1.40 -11.38 -7.88
C ALA A 41 -1.24 -9.88 -8.16
N GLY A 42 -2.29 -9.22 -8.66
CA GLY A 42 -2.33 -7.79 -8.96
C GLY A 42 -2.15 -6.97 -7.69
N LEU A 43 -2.92 -7.26 -6.64
CA LEU A 43 -2.85 -6.56 -5.36
C LEU A 43 -1.46 -6.67 -4.73
N ARG A 44 -0.84 -7.85 -4.76
CA ARG A 44 0.53 -8.01 -4.24
C ARG A 44 1.54 -7.19 -5.04
N GLY A 45 1.39 -7.11 -6.36
CA GLY A 45 2.23 -6.28 -7.23
C GLY A 45 2.09 -4.80 -6.90
N LEU A 46 0.84 -4.33 -6.74
CA LEU A 46 0.52 -2.97 -6.35
C LEU A 46 1.15 -2.60 -5.01
N LEU A 47 0.96 -3.43 -3.97
CA LEU A 47 1.51 -3.17 -2.63
C LEU A 47 3.05 -3.13 -2.64
N ARG A 48 3.70 -3.98 -3.45
CA ARG A 48 5.18 -3.93 -3.63
C ARG A 48 5.66 -2.68 -4.36
N GLY A 49 4.80 -2.02 -5.13
CA GLY A 49 5.10 -0.81 -5.89
C GLY A 49 4.73 0.50 -5.18
N LEU A 50 4.24 0.44 -3.93
CA LEU A 50 3.97 1.63 -3.11
C LEU A 50 5.29 2.21 -2.58
N ASP A 51 5.90 3.06 -3.39
CA ASP A 51 7.23 3.64 -3.18
C ASP A 51 7.19 5.11 -2.72
N GLY A 52 6.00 5.65 -2.45
CA GLY A 52 5.82 7.06 -2.08
C GLY A 52 6.06 8.05 -3.21
N ARG A 53 6.27 7.61 -4.46
CA ARG A 53 6.46 8.54 -5.59
C ARG A 53 5.15 9.03 -6.17
N ARG A 54 4.13 8.18 -6.16
CA ARG A 54 2.82 8.46 -6.74
C ARG A 54 1.83 8.87 -5.65
N ALA A 55 1.01 9.87 -5.94
CA ALA A 55 -0.13 10.21 -5.09
C ALA A 55 -1.17 9.08 -5.07
N GLN A 56 -1.94 8.96 -3.99
CA GLN A 56 -2.97 7.93 -3.82
C GLN A 56 -3.94 7.90 -5.01
N ARG A 57 -4.39 9.06 -5.50
CA ARG A 57 -5.24 9.14 -6.69
C ARG A 57 -4.64 8.45 -7.93
N ALA A 58 -3.33 8.59 -8.14
CA ALA A 58 -2.63 7.96 -9.27
C ALA A 58 -2.52 6.44 -9.06
N VAL A 59 -2.23 5.99 -7.83
CA VAL A 59 -2.22 4.57 -7.47
C VAL A 59 -3.59 3.92 -7.73
N LEU A 60 -4.68 4.55 -7.33
CA LEU A 60 -6.04 4.05 -7.57
C LEU A 60 -6.38 4.00 -9.07
N ALA A 61 -5.95 5.01 -9.84
CA ALA A 61 -6.14 5.03 -11.28
C ALA A 61 -5.31 3.96 -12.02
N ASP A 62 -4.09 3.68 -11.55
CA ASP A 62 -3.25 2.59 -12.06
C ASP A 62 -3.90 1.24 -11.74
N ALA A 63 -4.36 1.05 -10.50
CA ALA A 63 -5.05 -0.16 -10.07
C ALA A 63 -6.28 -0.47 -10.93
N ALA A 64 -7.10 0.54 -11.21
CA ALA A 64 -8.26 0.42 -12.11
C ALA A 64 -7.86 -0.05 -13.51
N ARG A 65 -6.75 0.48 -14.05
CA ARG A 65 -6.23 0.11 -15.37
C ARG A 65 -5.71 -1.33 -15.40
N ASP A 66 -5.20 -1.81 -14.27
CA ASP A 66 -4.73 -3.19 -14.09
C ASP A 66 -5.86 -4.18 -13.72
N GLY A 67 -7.10 -3.68 -13.63
CA GLY A 67 -8.31 -4.50 -13.39
C GLY A 67 -8.67 -4.72 -11.92
N LEU A 68 -8.01 -4.02 -10.98
CA LEU A 68 -8.37 -4.03 -9.56
C LEU A 68 -9.52 -3.03 -9.30
N ASP A 69 -10.39 -3.34 -8.33
CA ASP A 69 -11.40 -2.39 -7.88
C ASP A 69 -10.76 -1.26 -7.06
N PRO A 70 -10.87 0.01 -7.49
CA PRO A 70 -10.30 1.14 -6.74
C PRO A 70 -10.86 1.31 -5.33
N ALA A 71 -12.12 0.93 -5.10
CA ALA A 71 -12.74 1.02 -3.77
C ALA A 71 -12.11 0.00 -2.82
N GLU A 72 -11.95 -1.25 -3.25
CA GLU A 72 -11.28 -2.29 -2.47
C GLU A 72 -9.81 -1.92 -2.19
N VAL A 73 -9.11 -1.36 -3.17
CA VAL A 73 -7.74 -0.88 -2.98
C VAL A 73 -7.69 0.26 -1.95
N ALA A 74 -8.63 1.19 -1.99
CA ALA A 74 -8.70 2.26 -0.99
C ALA A 74 -8.92 1.71 0.43
N GLU A 75 -9.82 0.73 0.60
CA GLU A 75 -10.03 0.07 1.90
C GLU A 75 -8.77 -0.65 2.41
N VAL A 76 -8.03 -1.31 1.52
CA VAL A 76 -6.74 -1.92 1.89
C VAL A 76 -5.73 -0.87 2.34
N LEU A 77 -5.61 0.25 1.63
CA LEU A 77 -4.71 1.35 2.03
C LEU A 77 -5.11 1.92 3.39
N ASP A 78 -6.40 2.10 3.65
CA ASP A 78 -6.90 2.57 4.94
C ASP A 78 -6.62 1.56 6.07
N GLY A 79 -6.80 0.26 5.81
CA GLY A 79 -6.44 -0.80 6.76
C GLY A 79 -4.95 -0.83 7.09
N LEU A 80 -4.08 -0.66 6.08
CA LEU A 80 -2.63 -0.60 6.29
C LEU A 80 -2.22 0.62 7.11
N ARG A 81 -2.85 1.76 6.86
CA ARG A 81 -2.62 2.99 7.60
C ARG A 81 -3.10 2.88 9.06
N ALA A 82 -4.27 2.29 9.27
CA ALA A 82 -4.79 2.01 10.61
C ALA A 82 -3.86 1.06 11.40
N ALA A 83 -3.21 0.11 10.71
CA ALA A 83 -2.21 -0.79 11.28
C ALA A 83 -0.80 -0.16 11.43
N GLY A 84 -0.61 1.11 11.03
CA GLY A 84 0.69 1.79 11.06
C GLY A 84 1.73 1.22 10.09
N LEU A 85 1.29 0.46 9.08
CA LEU A 85 2.15 -0.19 8.07
C LEU A 85 2.39 0.71 6.84
N LEU A 86 1.48 1.65 6.58
CA LEU A 86 1.55 2.59 5.46
C LEU A 86 2.01 3.96 5.97
N LEU A 87 3.00 4.53 5.29
CA LEU A 87 3.45 5.89 5.50
C LEU A 87 2.86 6.78 4.40
N ASP A 88 2.24 7.89 4.78
CA ASP A 88 1.85 8.93 3.84
C ASP A 88 2.93 9.99 3.79
N LEU A 89 3.61 10.10 2.65
CA LEU A 89 4.53 11.21 2.44
C LEU A 89 3.74 12.40 1.93
N ASP A 90 4.02 13.56 2.51
CA ASP A 90 3.53 14.82 1.97
C ASP A 90 4.47 15.30 0.86
N ALA A 91 3.91 15.98 -0.14
CA ALA A 91 4.68 16.51 -1.28
C ALA A 91 5.83 17.43 -0.85
N ALA A 92 5.72 18.08 0.31
CA ALA A 92 6.77 18.91 0.89
C ALA A 92 8.00 18.10 1.33
N ASP A 93 7.80 16.90 1.89
CA ASP A 93 8.90 16.03 2.34
C ASP A 93 9.64 15.41 1.15
N LEU A 94 8.92 15.14 0.06
CA LEU A 94 9.51 14.63 -1.18
C LEU A 94 10.46 15.63 -1.86
N LEU A 95 10.15 16.92 -1.81
CA LEU A 95 11.01 17.98 -2.37
C LEU A 95 12.31 18.17 -1.58
N VAL A 96 12.30 17.89 -0.27
CA VAL A 96 13.49 17.96 0.58
C VAL A 96 14.41 16.76 0.36
N ALA A 97 13.85 15.58 0.05
CA ALA A 97 14.62 14.36 -0.19
C ALA A 97 15.36 14.33 -1.55
N ASP A 98 14.85 15.02 -2.58
CA ASP A 98 15.47 15.09 -3.92
C ASP A 98 16.61 16.12 -4.01
N ALA A 99 16.67 17.06 -3.08
CA ALA A 99 17.70 18.12 -3.04
C ALA A 99 19.01 17.69 -2.34
N GLY A 100 19.15 16.41 -1.97
CA GLY A 100 20.27 15.85 -1.21
C GLY A 100 21.23 14.98 -2.01
#